data_AF-A0A820M348-F1
#
_entry.id   AF-A0A820M348-F1
#
_cell.length_a   1.000
_cell.length_b   1.000
_cell.length_c   1.000
_cell.angle_alpha   90.00
_cell.angle_beta   90.00
_cell.angle_gamma   90.00
#
_symmetry.space_group_name_H-M   'P 1'
#
loop_
_entity.id
_entity.type
_entity.pdbx_description
1 polymer ?
#
loop_
_entity_poly.entity_id
_entity_poly.type
_entity_poly.pdbx_seq_one_letter_code
_entity_poly.pdbx_strand_id
1 'polypeptide(L)'
;MRVYLSGMPELRLGLNDKVLFETTGRTKNKGVELEDVKFHQCVRLSRFENDRTISFVPPDGEFELMSYRLNTQVKPLIWIESYIEILVVLTSVIKKKNHIIL
;
A
#
# COMPACT_ATOMS: atom_id res chain seq x y z
N MET A 1 2.75 -6.71 11.23
CA MET A 1 1.62 -7.22 12.04
C MET A 1 2.15 -7.51 13.43
N ARG A 2 1.44 -7.08 14.46
CA ARG A 2 1.76 -7.41 15.86
C ARG A 2 0.68 -8.34 16.39
N VAL A 3 1.07 -9.50 16.89
CA VAL A 3 0.15 -10.55 17.31
C VAL A 3 0.37 -10.89 18.77
N TYR A 4 -0.71 -10.72 19.54
CA TYR A 4 -0.80 -11.01 20.97
C TYR A 4 -2.04 -11.87 21.20
N LEU A 5 -2.08 -13.03 20.56
CA LEU A 5 -3.19 -13.98 20.65
C LEU A 5 -2.72 -15.20 21.43
N SER A 6 -3.57 -15.72 22.32
CA SER A 6 -3.27 -16.94 23.05
C SER A 6 -3.46 -18.18 22.17
N GLY A 7 -2.55 -19.14 22.26
CA GLY A 7 -2.61 -20.42 21.52
C GLY A 7 -2.12 -20.28 20.08
N MET A 8 -2.63 -21.12 19.17
CA MET A 8 -2.28 -21.12 17.75
C MET A 8 -3.53 -20.98 16.87
N PRO A 9 -4.21 -19.82 16.87
CA PRO A 9 -5.43 -19.64 16.09
C PRO A 9 -5.14 -19.55 14.59
N GLU A 10 -5.98 -20.19 13.78
CA GLU A 10 -6.01 -19.97 12.33
C GLU A 10 -6.74 -18.65 12.03
N LEU A 11 -6.05 -17.71 11.38
CA LEU A 11 -6.57 -16.41 11.01
C LEU A 11 -6.86 -16.36 9.50
N ARG A 12 -7.84 -15.53 9.12
CA ARG A 12 -8.15 -15.23 7.72
C ARG A 12 -8.15 -13.73 7.50
N LEU A 13 -7.41 -13.27 6.51
CA LEU A 13 -7.36 -11.86 6.10
C LEU A 13 -8.13 -11.68 4.79
N GLY A 14 -9.18 -10.84 4.82
CA GLY A 14 -9.92 -10.43 3.63
C GLY A 14 -9.39 -9.10 3.09
N LEU A 15 -9.15 -9.05 1.78
CA LEU A 15 -8.74 -7.85 1.05
C LEU A 15 -9.77 -7.49 -0.02
N ASN A 16 -9.81 -6.22 -0.43
CA ASN A 16 -10.59 -5.77 -1.58
C ASN A 16 -9.85 -6.06 -2.91
N ASP A 17 -9.41 -7.30 -3.11
CA ASP A 17 -8.70 -7.72 -4.32
C ASP A 17 -9.63 -7.67 -5.54
N LYS A 18 -9.28 -6.83 -6.52
CA LYS A 18 -10.04 -6.65 -7.77
C LYS A 18 -10.29 -7.99 -8.48
N VAL A 19 -9.31 -8.89 -8.49
CA VAL A 19 -9.44 -10.21 -9.14
C VAL A 19 -10.50 -11.07 -8.45
N LEU A 20 -10.51 -11.08 -7.12
CA LEU A 20 -11.53 -11.79 -6.34
C LEU A 20 -12.93 -11.17 -6.54
N PHE A 21 -13.01 -9.84 -6.58
CA PHE A 21 -14.28 -9.13 -6.79
C PHE A 21 -14.88 -9.37 -8.18
N GLU A 22 -14.04 -9.44 -9.22
CA GLU A 22 -14.45 -9.82 -10.58
C GLU A 22 -14.95 -11.27 -10.62
N THR A 23 -14.21 -12.20 -10.01
CA THR A 23 -14.57 -13.62 -9.94
C THR A 23 -15.91 -13.85 -9.22
N THR A 24 -16.25 -13.02 -8.23
CA THR A 24 -17.47 -13.15 -7.40
C THR A 24 -18.65 -12.31 -7.91
N GLY A 25 -18.51 -11.63 -9.06
CA GLY A 25 -19.59 -10.83 -9.67
C GLY A 25 -19.97 -9.56 -8.90
N ARG A 26 -19.08 -9.03 -8.05
CA ARG A 26 -19.32 -7.83 -7.23
C ARG A 26 -18.68 -6.60 -7.88
N THR A 27 -19.24 -6.14 -9.00
CA THR A 27 -18.65 -5.13 -9.89
C THR A 27 -18.68 -3.68 -9.39
N LYS A 28 -19.27 -3.38 -8.23
CA LYS A 28 -19.49 -1.99 -7.76
C LYS A 28 -18.42 -1.41 -6.84
N ASN A 29 -17.44 -2.19 -6.40
CA ASN A 29 -16.46 -1.73 -5.41
C ASN A 29 -15.12 -1.35 -6.05
N LYS A 30 -14.49 -0.29 -5.51
CA LYS A 30 -13.10 0.09 -5.82
C LYS A 30 -12.15 -1.01 -5.33
N GLY A 31 -11.97 -2.05 -6.14
CA GLY A 31 -10.99 -3.10 -5.92
C GLY A 31 -9.58 -2.59 -6.13
N VAL A 32 -8.62 -3.22 -5.45
CA VAL A 32 -7.19 -2.94 -5.57
C VAL A 32 -6.56 -4.08 -6.35
N GLU A 33 -5.76 -3.73 -7.35
CA GLU A 33 -4.97 -4.69 -8.13
C GLU A 33 -3.59 -4.80 -7.49
N LEU A 34 -3.30 -5.99 -6.95
CA LEU A 34 -2.07 -6.27 -6.20
C LEU A 34 -1.05 -6.95 -7.13
N GLU A 35 0.14 -6.35 -7.23
CA GLU A 35 1.27 -6.91 -7.98
C GLU A 35 2.41 -7.34 -7.05
N ASP A 36 3.28 -8.23 -7.53
CA ASP A 36 4.49 -8.72 -6.82
C ASP A 36 4.23 -9.14 -5.37
N VAL A 37 3.10 -9.81 -5.14
CA VAL A 37 2.70 -10.23 -3.80
C VAL A 37 3.65 -11.29 -3.26
N LYS A 38 4.24 -11.03 -2.10
CA LYS A 38 5.05 -11.98 -1.33
C LYS A 38 4.42 -12.17 0.03
N PHE A 39 4.42 -13.41 0.50
CA PHE A 39 3.84 -13.77 1.79
C PHE A 39 4.91 -14.26 2.75
N HIS A 40 4.65 -14.08 4.04
CA HIS A 40 5.36 -14.79 5.09
C HIS A 40 5.11 -16.29 5.00
N GLN A 41 6.08 -17.10 5.44
CA GLN A 41 6.00 -18.57 5.44
C GLN A 41 4.81 -19.17 6.21
N CYS A 42 4.15 -18.38 7.07
CA CYS A 42 2.99 -18.83 7.82
C CYS A 42 1.70 -18.87 7.00
N VAL A 43 1.69 -18.34 5.77
CA VAL A 43 0.52 -18.27 4.89
C VAL A 43 0.37 -19.54 4.06
N ARG A 44 -0.86 -20.05 3.98
CA ARG A 44 -1.21 -21.20 3.15
C ARG A 44 -1.41 -20.77 1.69
N LEU A 45 -0.34 -20.83 0.90
CA LEU A 45 -0.33 -20.40 -0.51
C LEU A 45 -1.41 -21.10 -1.35
N SER A 46 -1.66 -22.39 -1.11
CA SER A 46 -2.69 -23.14 -1.84
C SER A 46 -4.11 -22.58 -1.67
N ARG A 47 -4.44 -21.97 -0.53
CA ARG A 47 -5.75 -21.30 -0.35
C ARG A 47 -5.80 -20.03 -1.18
N PHE A 48 -4.74 -19.23 -1.11
CA PHE A 48 -4.65 -18.00 -1.89
C PHE A 48 -4.71 -18.24 -3.40
N GLU A 49 -4.07 -19.28 -3.92
CA GLU A 49 -4.12 -19.63 -5.34
C GLU A 49 -5.53 -20.04 -5.80
N ASN A 50 -6.27 -20.77 -4.95
CA ASN A 50 -7.58 -21.32 -5.31
C ASN A 50 -8.72 -20.30 -5.21
N ASP A 51 -8.79 -19.56 -4.10
CA ASP A 51 -9.94 -18.70 -3.78
C ASP A 51 -9.52 -17.29 -3.33
N ARG A 52 -8.24 -16.93 -3.49
CA ARG A 52 -7.64 -15.66 -3.03
C ARG A 52 -7.81 -15.40 -1.52
N THR A 53 -8.08 -16.44 -0.72
CA THR A 53 -8.14 -16.32 0.74
C THR A 53 -6.75 -16.43 1.37
N ILE A 54 -6.38 -15.41 2.14
CA ILE A 54 -5.15 -15.44 2.94
C ILE A 54 -5.48 -16.11 4.29
N SER A 55 -5.09 -17.37 4.46
CA SER A 55 -5.19 -18.12 5.74
C SER A 55 -3.79 -18.39 6.30
N PHE A 56 -3.60 -18.19 7.61
CA PHE A 56 -2.31 -18.36 8.28
C PHE A 56 -2.46 -18.61 9.79
N VAL A 57 -1.42 -19.21 10.39
CA VAL A 57 -1.24 -19.23 11.85
C VAL A 57 -0.08 -18.29 12.17
N PRO A 58 -0.31 -17.14 12.82
CA PRO A 58 0.72 -16.12 12.99
C PRO A 58 1.82 -16.55 13.97
N PRO A 59 3.09 -16.15 13.74
CA PRO A 59 4.11 -16.12 14.78
C PRO A 59 3.78 -15.12 15.88
N ASP A 60 4.32 -15.34 17.08
CA ASP A 60 4.18 -14.42 18.19
C ASP A 60 4.99 -13.13 17.97
N GLY A 61 4.44 -12.01 18.42
CA GLY A 61 5.13 -10.71 18.36
C GLY A 61 4.97 -10.00 17.02
N GLU A 62 6.04 -9.36 16.54
CA GLU A 62 6.02 -8.48 15.37
C GLU A 62 6.66 -9.17 14.15
N PHE A 63 5.91 -9.22 13.04
CA PHE A 63 6.40 -9.77 11.77
C PHE A 63 5.71 -9.12 10.56
N GLU A 64 6.31 -9.22 9.37
CA GLU A 64 5.69 -8.79 8.12
C GLU A 64 4.88 -9.95 7.52
N LEU A 65 3.56 -9.78 7.37
CA LEU A 65 2.68 -10.83 6.84
C LEU A 65 2.79 -10.95 5.33
N MET A 66 2.85 -9.82 4.62
CA MET A 66 2.92 -9.77 3.18
C MET A 66 3.51 -8.43 2.70
N SER A 67 4.16 -8.46 1.55
CA SER A 67 4.58 -7.27 0.79
C SER A 67 3.90 -7.28 -0.58
N TYR A 68 3.51 -6.13 -1.10
CA TYR A 68 2.89 -6.00 -2.42
C TYR A 68 3.25 -4.67 -3.06
N ARG A 69 3.00 -4.55 -4.36
CA ARG A 69 3.12 -3.31 -5.12
C ARG A 69 1.78 -2.95 -5.73
N LEU A 70 1.56 -1.64 -5.88
CA LEU A 70 0.40 -1.09 -6.57
C LEU A 70 0.90 -0.37 -7.82
N ASN A 71 0.34 -0.72 -8.97
CA ASN A 71 0.59 -0.05 -10.24
C ASN A 71 -0.58 0.85 -10.65
N THR A 72 -1.39 1.26 -9.67
CA THR A 72 -2.49 2.18 -9.92
C THR A 72 -1.95 3.58 -10.23
N GLN A 73 -2.46 4.20 -11.29
CA GLN A 73 -2.13 5.58 -11.62
C GLN A 73 -2.67 6.51 -10.54
N VAL A 74 -1.79 6.94 -9.63
CA VAL A 74 -2.11 7.88 -8.55
C VAL A 74 -1.65 9.28 -8.91
N LYS A 75 -2.40 10.29 -8.44
CA LYS A 75 -1.86 11.65 -8.40
C LYS A 75 -0.68 11.66 -7.42
N PRO A 76 0.43 12.33 -7.75
CA PRO A 76 1.56 12.42 -6.84
C PRO A 76 1.12 13.04 -5.51
N LEU A 77 1.56 12.46 -4.40
CA LEU A 77 1.21 12.91 -3.05
C LEU A 77 1.70 14.33 -2.77
N ILE A 78 2.86 14.67 -3.36
CA ILE A 78 3.48 15.97 -3.26
C ILE A 78 3.79 16.42 -4.68
N TRP A 79 3.27 17.59 -5.04
CA TRP A 79 3.58 18.25 -6.29
C TRP A 79 4.53 19.40 -6.00
N ILE A 80 5.73 19.35 -6.59
CA ILE A 80 6.74 20.39 -6.44
C ILE A 80 6.84 21.14 -7.76
N GLU A 81 6.58 22.43 -7.72
CA GLU A 81 6.85 23.35 -8.82
C GLU A 81 8.16 24.05 -8.52
N SER A 82 9.17 23.82 -9.37
CA SER A 82 10.49 24.43 -9.24
C SER A 82 10.71 25.39 -10.39
N TYR A 83 11.22 26.58 -10.07
CA TYR A 83 11.60 27.59 -11.05
C TYR A 83 13.11 27.75 -10.97
N ILE A 84 13.78 27.56 -12.11
CA ILE A 84 15.22 27.81 -12.24
C ILE A 84 15.36 29.18 -12.89
N GLU A 85 15.66 30.20 -12.10
CA GLU A 85 16.08 31.49 -12.62
C GLU A 85 17.59 31.42 -12.87
N ILE A 86 17.99 31.29 -14.14
CA ILE A 86 19.39 31.45 -14.54
C ILE A 86 19.67 32.95 -14.55
N LEU A 87 19.95 33.49 -13.37
CA LEU A 87 20.55 34.81 -13.24
C LEU A 87 22.05 34.68 -13.54
N VAL A 88 22.43 35.15 -14.72
CA VAL A 88 23.70 35.88 -14.78
C VAL A 88 23.47 37.11 -13.91
N VAL A 89 24.00 37.10 -12.67
CA VAL A 89 23.93 38.15 -11.61
C VAL A 89 22.75 38.06 -10.61
N LEU A 90 22.98 37.31 -9.52
CA LEU A 90 22.51 37.46 -8.12
C LEU A 90 21.13 38.09 -7.85
N THR A 91 20.13 37.28 -7.47
CA THR A 91 19.37 37.36 -6.19
C THR A 91 18.20 36.37 -6.20
N SER A 92 18.17 35.41 -5.27
CA SER A 92 17.03 34.50 -5.09
C SER A 92 16.00 35.12 -4.15
N VAL A 93 14.75 35.29 -4.59
CA VAL A 93 13.64 35.74 -3.73
C VAL A 93 12.70 34.58 -3.44
N ILE A 94 12.66 34.13 -2.18
CA ILE A 94 11.67 33.17 -1.68
C ILE A 94 10.33 33.90 -1.51
N LYS A 95 9.39 33.74 -2.45
CA LYS A 95 8.02 34.23 -2.29
C LYS A 95 7.15 33.20 -1.58
N LYS A 96 6.95 33.37 -0.27
CA LYS A 96 5.91 32.69 0.50
C LYS A 96 4.63 33.53 0.39
N LYS A 97 3.53 32.93 -0.08
CA LYS A 97 2.22 33.58 -0.05
C LYS A 97 1.89 34.01 1.39
N ASN A 98 1.64 35.32 1.55
CA ASN A 98 0.96 35.99 2.66
C ASN A 98 1.67 36.22 4.01
N HIS A 99 2.99 36.36 4.06
CA HIS A 99 3.63 37.28 5.02
C HIS A 99 5.06 37.55 4.57
N ILE A 100 5.35 38.79 4.20
CA ILE A 100 6.71 39.31 4.09
C ILE A 100 7.16 39.52 5.54
N ILE A 101 8.08 38.70 6.01
CA ILE A 101 8.83 38.99 7.23
C ILE A 101 10.20 39.46 6.74
N LEU A 102 10.53 40.70 7.13
CA LEU A 102 11.72 41.47 6.77
C LEU A 102 13.02 40.71 7.05
#